data_AF-A0A9D7ZPS0-F1
#
_entry.id   AF-A0A9D7ZPS0-F1
#
_cell.length_a   1.000
_cell.length_b   1.000
_cell.length_c   1.000
_cell.angle_alpha   90.00
_cell.angle_beta   90.00
_cell.angle_gamma   90.00
#
_symmetry.space_group_name_H-M   'P 1'
#
loop_
_entity.id
_entity.type
_entity.pdbx_description
1 polymer ?
#
loop_
_entity_poly.entity_id
_entity_poly.type
_entity_poly.pdbx_seq_one_letter_code
_entity_poly.pdbx_strand_id
1 'polypeptide(L)'
;MSSILNNLFIELKHGVERHENRPLLKCAMAACALVAEADGVVSFSERVCLDNILETLEALKIFNPHEGVNLFNGFVDDIRADPVKGRLKALKAISDVGPSRKTAELLMKV
;
A
#
# COMPACT_ATOMS: atom_id res chain seq x y z
N MET A 1 20.03 -33.58 -1.09
CA MET A 1 19.63 -33.20 0.29
C MET A 1 19.61 -31.69 0.58
N SER A 2 20.08 -30.80 -0.30
CA SER A 2 20.07 -29.34 -0.04
C SER A 2 18.82 -28.56 -0.53
N SER A 3 17.86 -29.20 -1.19
CA SER A 3 16.68 -28.51 -1.75
C SER A 3 15.76 -27.92 -0.69
N ILE A 4 15.60 -28.61 0.46
CA ILE A 4 14.69 -28.19 1.54
C ILE A 4 15.22 -26.93 2.24
N LEU A 5 16.53 -26.87 2.52
CA LEU A 5 17.15 -25.69 3.14
C LEU A 5 17.10 -24.48 2.21
N ASN A 6 17.37 -24.67 0.91
CA ASN A 6 17.31 -23.58 -0.06
C ASN A 6 15.88 -23.04 -0.22
N ASN A 7 14.86 -23.90 -0.28
CA ASN A 7 13.47 -23.46 -0.32
C ASN A 7 13.07 -22.70 0.94
N LEU A 8 13.50 -23.15 2.12
CA LEU A 8 13.22 -22.47 3.39
C LEU A 8 13.87 -21.08 3.45
N PHE A 9 15.13 -20.96 2.98
CA PHE A 9 15.81 -19.67 2.88
C PHE A 9 15.11 -18.71 1.92
N ILE A 10 14.59 -19.21 0.80
CA ILE A 10 13.81 -18.41 -0.16
C ILE A 10 12.52 -17.91 0.48
N GLU A 11 11.75 -18.78 1.14
CA GLU A 11 10.52 -18.37 1.83
C GLU A 11 10.78 -17.34 2.95
N LEU A 12 11.83 -17.54 3.75
CA LEU A 12 12.22 -16.59 4.78
C LEU A 12 12.61 -15.22 4.20
N LYS A 13 13.39 -15.21 3.11
CA LYS A 13 13.78 -13.98 2.43
C LYS A 13 12.54 -13.23 1.90
N HIS A 14 11.60 -13.93 1.26
CA HIS A 14 10.34 -13.33 0.81
C HIS A 14 9.49 -12.80 1.98
N GLY A 15 9.47 -13.51 3.11
CA GLY A 15 8.78 -13.07 4.31
C GLY A 15 9.37 -11.78 4.88
N VAL A 16 10.70 -11.67 4.93
CA VAL A 16 11.41 -10.46 5.39
C VAL A 16 11.18 -9.29 4.45
N GLU A 17 11.36 -9.48 3.14
CA GLU A 17 11.12 -8.44 2.13
C GLU A 17 9.66 -7.95 2.15
N ARG A 18 8.71 -8.86 2.35
CA ARG A 18 7.29 -8.50 2.53
C ARG A 18 7.06 -7.72 3.82
N HIS A 19 7.74 -8.07 4.91
CA HIS A 19 7.56 -7.34 6.18
C HIS A 19 8.14 -5.92 6.10
N GLU A 20 9.30 -5.76 5.46
CA GLU A 20 9.94 -4.46 5.23
C GLU A 20 9.13 -3.55 4.31
N ASN A 21 8.50 -4.11 3.27
CA ASN A 21 7.71 -3.33 2.31
C ASN A 21 6.24 -3.11 2.73
N ARG A 22 5.80 -3.71 3.84
CA ARG A 22 4.41 -3.60 4.32
C ARG A 22 4.01 -2.18 4.73
N PRO A 23 4.86 -1.39 5.41
CA PRO A 23 4.59 0.03 5.66
C PRO A 23 4.41 0.81 4.36
N LEU A 24 5.24 0.53 3.33
CA LEU A 24 5.13 1.19 2.03
C LEU A 24 3.79 0.90 1.34
N LEU A 25 3.35 -0.36 1.36
CA LEU A 25 2.03 -0.75 0.84
C LEU A 25 0.91 0.05 1.54
N LYS A 26 0.94 0.10 2.88
CA LYS A 26 -0.06 0.85 3.66
C LYS A 26 -0.08 2.33 3.31
N CYS A 27 1.09 2.95 3.18
CA CYS A 27 1.23 4.35 2.79
C CYS A 27 0.64 4.62 1.40
N ALA A 28 0.95 3.78 0.41
CA ALA A 28 0.42 3.93 -0.94
C ALA A 28 -1.12 3.84 -0.96
N MET A 29 -1.68 2.84 -0.28
CA MET A 29 -3.14 2.67 -0.19
C MET A 29 -3.82 3.80 0.59
N ALA A 30 -3.19 4.30 1.65
CA ALA A 30 -3.69 5.45 2.42
C ALA A 30 -3.69 6.74 1.59
N ALA A 31 -2.65 6.97 0.79
CA ALA A 31 -2.57 8.13 -0.11
C ALA A 31 -3.68 8.08 -1.17
N CYS A 32 -3.89 6.92 -1.81
CA CYS A 32 -4.98 6.73 -2.76
C CYS A 32 -6.35 6.96 -2.11
N ALA A 33 -6.57 6.46 -0.89
CA ALA A 33 -7.85 6.65 -0.17
C ALA A 33 -8.12 8.12 0.16
N LEU A 34 -7.09 8.91 0.48
CA LEU A 34 -7.23 10.34 0.72
C LEU A 34 -7.61 11.12 -0.54
N VAL A 35 -7.02 10.76 -1.69
CA VAL A 35 -7.34 11.37 -2.99
C VAL A 35 -8.76 11.00 -3.41
N ALA A 36 -9.14 9.73 -3.27
CA ALA A 36 -10.46 9.23 -3.60
C ALA A 36 -11.60 9.92 -2.85
N GLU A 37 -11.39 10.18 -1.56
CA GLU A 37 -12.36 10.90 -0.73
C GLU A 37 -12.36 12.42 -0.98
N ALA A 38 -11.29 12.99 -1.56
CA ALA A 38 -11.28 14.39 -1.97
C ALA A 38 -12.13 14.62 -3.23
N ASP A 39 -12.14 13.66 -4.16
CA ASP A 39 -12.93 13.73 -5.40
C ASP A 39 -14.40 13.33 -5.19
N GLY A 40 -14.76 12.75 -4.03
CA GLY A 40 -16.14 12.48 -3.62
C GLY A 40 -16.85 11.36 -4.40
N VAL A 41 -16.19 10.77 -5.39
CA VAL A 41 -16.66 9.60 -6.15
C VAL A 41 -15.49 8.65 -6.29
N VAL A 42 -15.56 7.49 -5.61
CA VAL A 42 -14.60 6.40 -5.80
C VAL A 42 -14.78 5.86 -7.22
N SER A 43 -14.02 6.42 -8.16
CA SER A 43 -14.16 6.16 -9.58
C SER A 43 -13.44 4.88 -9.98
N PHE A 44 -13.83 4.29 -11.10
CA PHE A 44 -13.15 3.16 -11.73
C PHE A 44 -11.63 3.43 -11.95
N SER A 45 -11.25 4.70 -12.04
CA SER A 45 -9.86 5.19 -12.12
C SER A 45 -9.00 4.82 -10.90
N GLU A 46 -9.58 4.64 -9.71
CA GLU A 46 -8.82 4.33 -8.50
C GLU A 46 -8.50 2.85 -8.36
N ARG A 47 -9.37 1.97 -8.90
CA ARG A 47 -9.04 0.54 -9.05
C ARG A 47 -7.87 0.37 -10.02
N VAL A 48 -7.87 1.16 -11.10
CA VAL A 48 -6.74 1.22 -12.05
C VAL A 48 -5.49 1.80 -11.38
N CYS A 49 -5.61 2.80 -10.51
CA CYS A 49 -4.48 3.31 -9.72
C CYS A 49 -3.89 2.22 -8.80
N LEU A 50 -4.75 1.43 -8.18
CA LEU A 50 -4.34 0.35 -7.29
C LEU A 50 -3.61 -0.77 -8.05
N ASP A 51 -4.14 -1.19 -9.20
CA ASP A 51 -3.46 -2.13 -10.10
C ASP A 51 -2.13 -1.54 -10.60
N ASN A 52 -2.11 -0.28 -11.04
CA ASN A 52 -0.90 0.40 -11.49
C ASN A 52 0.17 0.49 -10.39
N ILE A 53 -0.20 0.80 -9.14
CA ILE A 53 0.75 0.88 -8.02
C ILE A 53 1.37 -0.48 -7.74
N LEU A 54 0.55 -1.55 -7.76
CA LEU A 54 1.01 -2.92 -7.54
C LEU A 54 1.89 -3.44 -8.69
N GLU A 55 1.58 -3.06 -9.93
CA GLU A 55 2.35 -3.45 -11.12
C GLU A 55 3.65 -2.65 -11.30
N THR A 56 3.62 -1.34 -11.00
CA THR A 56 4.75 -0.42 -11.20
C THR A 56 5.82 -0.61 -10.13
N LEU A 57 5.43 -1.01 -8.92
CA LEU A 57 6.37 -1.24 -7.83
C LEU A 57 6.74 -2.70 -7.73
N GLU A 58 7.93 -3.05 -8.23
CA GLU A 58 8.50 -4.40 -8.06
C GLU A 58 8.56 -4.83 -6.59
N ALA A 59 8.75 -3.89 -5.67
CA ALA A 59 8.74 -4.12 -4.22
C ALA A 59 7.34 -4.51 -3.68
N LEU A 60 6.27 -4.15 -4.38
CA LEU A 60 4.89 -4.50 -4.00
C LEU A 60 4.35 -5.74 -4.72
N LYS A 61 5.02 -6.23 -5.78
CA LYS A 61 4.65 -7.49 -6.47
C LYS A 61 4.67 -8.73 -5.57
N ILE A 62 5.37 -8.65 -4.44
CA ILE A 62 5.41 -9.71 -3.41
C ILE A 62 4.06 -9.82 -2.66
N PHE A 63 3.23 -8.77 -2.70
CA PHE A 63 1.93 -8.75 -2.05
C PHE A 63 0.82 -9.20 -2.99
N ASN A 64 -0.19 -9.85 -2.41
CA ASN A 64 -1.40 -10.19 -3.15
C ASN A 64 -2.21 -8.92 -3.41
N PRO A 65 -2.67 -8.65 -4.64
CA PRO A 65 -3.51 -7.49 -4.96
C PRO A 65 -4.74 -7.34 -4.06
N HIS A 66 -5.35 -8.46 -3.63
CA HIS A 66 -6.47 -8.45 -2.70
C HIS A 66 -6.10 -7.84 -1.33
N GLU A 67 -4.86 -7.99 -0.86
CA GLU A 67 -4.40 -7.34 0.39
C GLU A 67 -4.34 -5.82 0.22
N GLY A 68 -3.88 -5.34 -0.94
CA GLY A 68 -3.88 -3.91 -1.27
C GLY A 68 -5.29 -3.33 -1.30
N VAL A 69 -6.20 -3.98 -2.03
CA VAL A 69 -7.63 -3.59 -2.11
C VAL A 69 -8.27 -3.53 -0.72
N ASN A 70 -8.03 -4.53 0.12
CA ASN A 70 -8.60 -4.59 1.46
C ASN A 70 -8.09 -3.45 2.35
N LEU A 71 -6.79 -3.11 2.27
CA LEU A 71 -6.22 -1.97 2.99
C LEU A 71 -6.80 -0.65 2.51
N PHE A 72 -6.91 -0.47 1.19
CA PHE A 72 -7.52 0.72 0.59
C PHE A 72 -8.97 0.90 1.05
N ASN A 73 -9.81 -0.12 0.90
CA ASN A 73 -11.21 -0.08 1.33
C ASN A 73 -11.33 0.24 2.82
N GLY A 74 -10.47 -0.35 3.65
CA GLY A 74 -10.44 -0.05 5.09
C GLY A 74 -10.17 1.43 5.39
N PHE A 75 -9.22 2.06 4.68
CA PHE A 75 -8.97 3.49 4.84
C PHE A 75 -10.12 4.36 4.33
N VAL A 76 -10.73 4.00 3.20
CA VAL A 76 -11.91 4.69 2.68
C VAL A 76 -13.07 4.61 3.66
N ASP A 77 -13.36 3.41 4.19
CA ASP A 77 -14.44 3.20 5.18
C ASP A 77 -14.17 3.97 6.48
N ASP A 78 -12.91 4.02 6.94
CA ASP A 78 -12.52 4.81 8.11
C ASP A 78 -12.73 6.33 7.88
N ILE A 79 -12.42 6.83 6.68
CA ILE A 79 -12.63 8.24 6.30
C ILE A 79 -14.12 8.55 6.18
N ARG A 80 -14.92 7.64 5.63
CA ARG A 80 -16.39 7.81 5.53
C ARG A 80 -17.07 7.79 6.88
N ALA A 81 -16.61 6.93 7.79
CA ALA A 81 -17.16 6.81 9.13
C ALA A 81 -16.87 8.06 9.98
N ASP A 82 -15.64 8.58 9.90
CA ASP A 82 -15.23 9.82 10.55
C ASP A 82 -14.16 10.52 9.70
N PRO A 83 -14.53 11.57 8.93
CA PRO A 83 -13.61 12.25 8.03
C PRO A 83 -12.38 12.83 8.73
N VAL A 84 -12.53 13.27 9.99
CA VAL A 84 -11.41 13.87 10.73
C VAL A 84 -10.46 12.78 11.19
N LYS A 85 -11.00 11.74 11.84
CA LYS A 85 -10.20 10.64 12.40
C LYS A 85 -9.61 9.73 11.33
N GLY A 86 -10.36 9.42 10.28
CA GLY A 86 -9.90 8.59 9.16
C GLY A 86 -8.77 9.25 8.39
N ARG A 87 -8.88 10.57 8.10
CA ARG A 87 -7.78 11.33 7.48
C ARG A 87 -6.54 11.34 8.36
N LEU A 88 -6.69 11.51 9.67
CA LEU A 88 -5.57 11.51 10.60
C LEU A 88 -4.88 10.13 10.67
N LYS A 89 -5.66 9.04 10.58
CA LYS A 89 -5.15 7.66 10.48
C LYS A 89 -4.39 7.41 9.18
N ALA A 90 -4.91 7.88 8.05
CA ALA A 90 -4.25 7.77 6.75
C ALA A 90 -2.94 8.60 6.71
N LEU A 91 -2.98 9.83 7.21
CA LEU A 91 -1.79 10.69 7.35
C LEU A 91 -0.74 10.06 8.25
N LYS A 92 -1.16 9.42 9.35
CA LYS A 92 -0.24 8.69 10.23
C LYS A 92 0.45 7.54 9.51
N ALA A 93 -0.29 6.76 8.72
CA ALA A 93 0.25 5.67 7.91
C ALA A 93 1.28 6.16 6.86
N ILE A 94 1.09 7.38 6.33
CA ILE A 94 2.05 8.04 5.45
C ILE A 94 3.29 8.50 6.23
N SER A 95 3.09 9.10 7.42
CA SER A 95 4.20 9.58 8.25
C SER A 95 5.08 8.45 8.80
N ASP A 96 4.51 7.27 9.05
CA ASP A 96 5.23 6.10 9.57
C ASP A 96 6.27 5.57 8.58
N VAL A 97 6.12 5.84 7.28
CA VAL A 97 7.10 5.45 6.24
C VAL A 97 8.20 6.49 6.08
N GLY A 98 8.00 7.71 6.62
CA GLY A 98 8.87 8.87 6.41
C GLY A 98 9.00 9.25 4.92
N PRO A 99 9.66 10.38 4.59
CA PRO A 99 10.01 10.69 3.21
C PRO A 99 11.17 9.79 2.76
N SER A 100 10.94 8.48 2.70
CA SER A 100 11.84 7.59 2.00
C SER A 100 11.84 8.02 0.52
N ARG A 101 13.02 8.16 -0.09
CA ARG A 101 13.21 8.68 -1.45
C ARG A 101 12.24 8.04 -2.47
N LYS A 102 11.97 6.74 -2.29
CA LYS A 102 11.02 5.95 -3.09
C LYS A 102 9.55 6.35 -2.87
N THR A 103 9.15 6.63 -1.63
CA THR A 103 7.79 7.10 -1.28
C THR A 103 7.53 8.47 -1.89
N ALA A 104 8.51 9.38 -1.85
CA ALA A 104 8.40 10.68 -2.48
C ALA A 104 8.28 10.58 -4.02
N GLU A 105 9.06 9.71 -4.67
CA GLU A 105 8.96 9.45 -6.11
C GLU A 105 7.59 8.88 -6.53
N LEU A 106 6.97 8.09 -5.66
CA LEU A 106 5.62 7.55 -5.88
C LEU A 106 4.53 8.60 -5.77
N LEU A 107 4.60 9.45 -4.73
CA LEU A 107 3.64 10.54 -4.55
C LEU A 107 3.73 11.59 -5.67
N MET A 108 4.89 11.73 -6.31
CA MET A 108 5.08 12.64 -7.46
C MET A 108 4.57 12.08 -8.80
N LYS A 109 4.19 10.80 -8.87
CA LYS A 109 3.74 10.14 -10.11
C LYS A 109 2.21 9.95 -10.19
N VAL A 110 1.47 10.28 -9.14
CA VAL A 110 -0.01 10.24 -9.10
C VAL A 110 -0.57 11.59 -9.50
#